data_AF-A0A0G0P099-F1
#
_entry.id   AF-A0A0G0P099-F1
#
_cell.length_a   1.000
_cell.length_b   1.000
_cell.length_c   1.000
_cell.angle_alpha   90.00
_cell.angle_beta   90.00
_cell.angle_gamma   90.00
#
_symmetry.space_group_name_H-M   'P 1'
#
loop_
_entity.id
_entity.type
_entity.pdbx_description
1 polymer ?
#
loop_
_entity_poly.entity_id
_entity_poly.type
_entity_poly.pdbx_seq_one_letter_code
_entity_poly.pdbx_strand_id
1 'polypeptide(L)'
;LIVIAIIGILASIVLVSLNSARTKAKDASFKSTVASIQPGLILCCDSTPGATLNTVVGAAMCTGGDSYPAATAIGVIAGSATCATDGSFSKTFTPGTNDTGACTLGTVTQTGVTFTGC
;
A
#
# COMPACT_ATOMS: atom_id res chain seq x y z
N LEU A 1 -8.08 -9.69 -46.83
CA LEU A 1 -8.53 -10.63 -45.77
C LEU A 1 -7.39 -11.07 -44.84
N ILE A 2 -6.20 -11.43 -45.35
CA ILE A 2 -5.08 -11.92 -44.51
C ILE A 2 -4.62 -10.92 -43.42
N VAL A 3 -4.60 -9.62 -43.72
CA VAL A 3 -4.09 -8.58 -42.81
C VAL A 3 -4.97 -8.44 -41.57
N ILE A 4 -6.29 -8.57 -41.72
CA ILE A 4 -7.24 -8.47 -40.61
C ILE A 4 -7.03 -9.64 -39.64
N ALA A 5 -6.75 -10.84 -40.16
CA ALA A 5 -6.45 -12.01 -39.34
C ALA A 5 -5.14 -11.84 -38.53
N ILE A 6 -4.11 -11.25 -39.13
CA ILE A 6 -2.81 -11.05 -38.47
C ILE A 6 -2.91 -9.99 -37.36
N ILE A 7 -3.64 -8.88 -37.60
CA ILE A 7 -3.87 -7.85 -36.55
C ILE A 7 -4.63 -8.46 -35.36
N GLY A 8 -5.60 -9.34 -35.61
CA GLY A 8 -6.36 -10.01 -34.54
C GLY A 8 -5.48 -10.88 -33.63
N ILE A 9 -4.51 -11.61 -34.19
CA ILE A 9 -3.58 -12.46 -33.43
C ILE A 9 -2.58 -11.61 -32.65
N LEU A 10 -2.04 -10.55 -33.26
CA LEU A 10 -1.10 -9.65 -32.59
C LEU A 10 -1.78 -8.84 -31.47
N ALA A 11 -3.05 -8.47 -31.65
CA ALA A 11 -3.78 -7.74 -30.62
C ALA A 11 -4.04 -8.58 -29.36
N SER A 12 -4.33 -9.88 -29.50
CA SER A 12 -4.64 -10.74 -28.35
C SER A 12 -3.42 -10.94 -27.43
N ILE A 13 -2.23 -11.17 -27.99
CA ILE A 13 -0.98 -11.29 -27.21
C ILE A 13 -0.63 -9.98 -26.47
N VAL A 14 -0.84 -8.83 -27.12
CA VAL A 14 -0.54 -7.52 -26.53
C VAL A 14 -1.50 -7.20 -25.40
N LEU A 15 -2.80 -7.48 -25.56
CA LEU A 15 -3.80 -7.23 -24.52
C LEU A 15 -3.51 -8.03 -23.24
N VAL A 16 -3.13 -9.31 -23.34
CA VAL A 16 -2.76 -10.13 -22.19
C VAL A 16 -1.51 -9.58 -21.48
N SER A 17 -0.51 -9.17 -22.26
CA SER A 17 0.73 -8.59 -21.74
C SER A 17 0.48 -7.25 -21.03
N LEU A 18 -0.29 -6.35 -21.66
CA LEU A 18 -0.65 -5.05 -21.09
C LEU A 18 -1.52 -5.16 -19.84
N ASN A 19 -2.43 -6.12 -19.80
CA ASN A 19 -3.23 -6.39 -18.61
C ASN A 19 -2.34 -6.81 -17.43
N SER A 20 -1.41 -7.74 -17.67
CA SER A 20 -0.44 -8.18 -16.66
C SER A 20 0.48 -7.05 -16.20
N ALA A 21 0.96 -6.20 -17.13
CA ALA A 21 1.79 -5.05 -16.82
C ALA A 21 1.04 -4.01 -15.98
N ARG A 22 -0.24 -3.77 -16.26
CA ARG A 22 -1.08 -2.85 -15.50
C ARG A 22 -1.25 -3.33 -14.06
N THR A 23 -1.54 -4.62 -13.84
CA THR A 23 -1.64 -5.19 -12.49
C THR A 23 -0.36 -5.01 -11.71
N LYS A 24 0.80 -5.32 -12.33
CA LYS A 24 2.12 -5.13 -11.70
C LYS A 24 2.41 -3.67 -11.37
N ALA A 25 1.98 -2.73 -12.22
CA ALA A 25 2.13 -1.31 -11.96
C ALA A 25 1.29 -0.85 -10.75
N LYS A 26 0.08 -1.39 -10.57
CA LYS A 26 -0.76 -1.16 -9.39
C LYS A 26 -0.12 -1.71 -8.12
N ASP A 27 0.43 -2.92 -8.18
CA ASP A 27 1.15 -3.52 -7.06
C ASP A 27 2.40 -2.69 -6.67
N ALA A 28 3.14 -2.18 -7.66
CA ALA A 28 4.29 -1.32 -7.42
C ALA A 28 3.89 0.02 -6.79
N SER A 29 2.80 0.62 -7.25
CA SER A 29 2.21 1.85 -6.68
C SER A 29 1.88 1.64 -5.21
N PHE A 30 1.11 0.58 -4.89
CA PHE A 30 0.76 0.23 -3.52
C PHE A 30 2.00 0.01 -2.65
N LYS A 31 2.97 -0.77 -3.13
CA LYS A 31 4.22 -1.04 -2.40
C LYS A 31 4.99 0.24 -2.08
N SER A 32 5.08 1.15 -3.04
CA SER A 32 5.76 2.43 -2.85
C SER A 32 5.02 3.32 -1.83
N THR A 33 3.69 3.39 -1.93
CA THR A 33 2.88 4.14 -0.96
C THR A 33 3.04 3.59 0.45
N VAL A 34 2.89 2.28 0.65
CA VAL A 34 3.03 1.68 1.98
C VAL A 34 4.45 1.79 2.53
N ALA A 35 5.48 1.69 1.69
CA ALA A 35 6.86 1.94 2.12
C ALA A 35 7.08 3.38 2.59
N SER A 36 6.44 4.37 1.94
CA SER A 36 6.54 5.78 2.34
C SER A 36 5.86 6.11 3.68
N ILE A 37 4.91 5.28 4.12
CA ILE A 37 4.20 5.43 5.40
C ILE A 37 5.10 5.03 6.59
N GLN A 38 6.00 4.07 6.40
CA GLN A 38 6.87 3.55 7.46
C GLN A 38 7.63 4.62 8.26
N PRO A 39 8.38 5.56 7.65
CA PRO A 39 9.12 6.57 8.40
C PRO A 39 8.23 7.49 9.23
N GLY A 40 7.03 7.85 8.74
CA GLY A 40 6.08 8.66 9.49
C GLY A 40 5.57 7.97 10.76
N LEU A 41 5.32 6.65 10.68
CA LEU A 41 4.94 5.85 11.85
C LEU A 41 6.08 5.66 12.84
N ILE A 42 7.31 5.46 12.35
CA ILE A 42 8.50 5.38 13.20
C ILE A 42 8.67 6.71 13.95
N LEU A 43 8.58 7.84 13.27
CA LEU A 43 8.68 9.15 13.90
C LEU A 43 7.60 9.37 14.98
N CYS A 44 6.36 8.96 14.70
CA CYS A 44 5.28 9.00 15.69
C CYS A 44 5.61 8.21 16.97
N CYS A 45 6.16 7.00 16.82
CA CYS A 45 6.48 6.13 17.94
C CYS A 45 7.76 6.53 18.68
N ASP A 46 8.75 7.10 17.98
CA ASP A 46 10.02 7.53 18.58
C ASP A 46 9.87 8.86 19.35
N SER A 47 9.03 9.79 18.85
CA SER A 47 8.81 11.09 19.50
C SER A 47 7.96 11.01 20.76
N THR A 48 7.03 10.05 20.82
CA THR A 48 6.13 9.85 21.95
C THR A 48 5.89 8.36 22.20
N PRO A 49 6.67 7.73 23.11
CA PRO A 49 6.44 6.35 23.52
C PRO A 49 5.01 6.18 24.04
N GLY A 50 4.28 5.19 23.53
CA GLY A 50 2.87 4.99 23.87
C GLY A 50 1.86 5.83 23.06
N ALA A 51 2.30 6.57 22.04
CA ALA A 51 1.42 7.36 21.20
C ALA A 51 0.29 6.52 20.59
N THR A 52 -0.91 7.09 20.52
CA THR A 52 -2.06 6.49 19.85
C THR A 52 -1.89 6.60 18.35
N LEU A 53 -2.00 5.47 17.65
CA LEU A 53 -1.88 5.39 16.21
C LEU A 53 -3.26 5.28 15.57
N ASN A 54 -3.59 6.24 14.72
CA ASN A 54 -4.87 6.29 14.02
C ASN A 54 -5.02 5.13 13.00
N THR A 55 -6.26 4.77 12.72
CA THR A 55 -6.68 3.77 11.72
C THR A 55 -7.58 4.37 10.64
N VAL A 56 -7.78 5.69 10.67
CA VAL A 56 -8.57 6.42 9.68
C VAL A 56 -7.68 6.86 8.53
N VAL A 57 -8.08 6.47 7.31
CA VAL A 57 -7.40 6.88 6.08
C VAL A 57 -7.54 8.38 5.85
N GLY A 58 -6.49 9.04 5.36
CA GLY A 58 -6.47 10.48 5.15
C GLY A 58 -6.31 11.31 6.44
N ALA A 59 -6.32 10.68 7.62
CA ALA A 59 -6.11 11.35 8.90
C ALA A 59 -4.64 11.29 9.33
N ALA A 60 -4.27 12.14 10.30
CA ALA A 60 -2.95 12.09 10.94
C ALA A 60 -2.68 10.70 11.55
N MET A 61 -1.45 10.20 11.35
CA MET A 61 -0.96 8.92 11.85
C MET A 61 -0.95 8.86 13.37
N CYS A 62 -0.54 9.95 14.00
CA CYS A 62 -0.55 10.20 15.43
C CYS A 62 -0.84 11.69 15.68
N THR A 63 -1.07 12.06 16.94
CA THR A 63 -1.31 13.46 17.33
C THR A 63 -0.11 14.33 16.96
N GLY A 64 -0.25 15.19 15.95
CA GLY A 64 0.83 16.06 15.45
C GLY A 64 1.79 15.41 14.44
N GLY A 65 1.51 14.19 13.98
CA GLY A 65 2.29 13.50 12.94
C GLY A 65 1.76 13.72 11.52
N ASP A 66 2.45 13.12 10.55
CA ASP A 66 2.07 13.13 9.14
C ASP A 66 0.72 12.44 8.91
N SER A 67 0.05 12.77 7.81
CA SER A 67 -1.23 12.15 7.45
C SER A 67 -1.08 10.93 6.56
N TYR A 68 -1.93 9.93 6.79
CA TYR A 68 -2.07 8.81 5.88
C TYR A 68 -2.53 9.29 4.49
N PRO A 69 -2.08 8.63 3.40
CA PRO A 69 -2.56 8.93 2.06
C PRO A 69 -4.07 8.64 1.92
N ALA A 70 -4.69 9.16 0.87
CA ALA A 70 -6.13 9.04 0.65
C ALA A 70 -6.61 7.61 0.37
N ALA A 71 -7.92 7.39 0.51
CA ALA A 71 -8.63 6.11 0.28
C ALA A 71 -8.37 5.49 -1.11
N THR A 72 -7.97 6.32 -2.06
CA THR A 72 -7.61 5.89 -3.41
C THR A 72 -6.30 5.11 -3.47
N ALA A 73 -5.34 5.41 -2.59
CA ALA A 73 -4.03 4.76 -2.54
C ALA A 73 -3.97 3.65 -1.48
N ILE A 74 -4.64 3.83 -0.34
CA ILE A 74 -4.78 2.83 0.73
C ILE A 74 -6.25 2.70 1.16
N GLY A 75 -6.74 1.50 1.43
CA GLY A 75 -8.15 1.25 1.70
C GLY A 75 -8.51 1.24 3.18
N VAL A 76 -7.97 0.28 3.92
CA VAL A 76 -8.22 0.05 5.34
C VAL A 76 -6.89 -0.01 6.07
N ILE A 77 -6.84 0.63 7.24
CA ILE A 77 -5.70 0.60 8.15
C ILE A 77 -6.11 -0.17 9.39
N ALA A 78 -5.31 -1.18 9.78
CA ALA A 78 -5.53 -1.95 11.00
C ALA A 78 -4.21 -2.22 11.72
N GLY A 79 -4.26 -2.94 12.85
CA GLY A 79 -3.10 -3.26 13.68
C GLY A 79 -3.06 -2.49 15.00
N SER A 80 -1.86 -2.33 15.58
CA SER A 80 -1.65 -1.81 16.94
C SER A 80 -2.31 -0.44 17.14
N ALA A 81 -3.15 -0.27 18.16
CA ALA A 81 -3.80 1.01 18.45
C ALA A 81 -2.83 2.04 19.05
N THR A 82 -1.71 1.58 19.59
CA THR A 82 -0.66 2.41 20.18
C THR A 82 0.71 1.89 19.79
N CYS A 83 1.71 2.76 19.85
CA CYS A 83 3.10 2.35 19.90
C CYS A 83 3.36 1.62 21.22
N ALA A 84 4.13 0.55 21.20
CA ALA A 84 4.62 -0.06 22.43
C ALA A 84 5.66 0.86 23.09
N THR A 85 5.96 0.62 24.37
CA THR A 85 6.88 1.44 25.17
C THR A 85 8.33 1.37 24.68
N ASP A 86 8.66 0.35 23.90
CA ASP A 86 9.93 0.16 23.19
C ASP A 86 9.94 0.82 21.79
N GLY A 87 8.86 1.51 21.41
CA GLY A 87 8.70 2.11 20.08
C GLY A 87 8.17 1.14 19.01
N SER A 88 7.95 -0.13 19.35
CA SER A 88 7.49 -1.15 18.40
C SER A 88 6.03 -0.90 17.99
N PHE A 89 5.73 -1.11 16.71
CA PHE A 89 4.37 -1.09 16.18
C PHE A 89 4.21 -2.06 15.01
N SER A 90 2.96 -2.46 14.74
CA SER A 90 2.60 -3.21 13.55
C SER A 90 1.29 -2.67 13.00
N LYS A 91 1.33 -2.13 11.79
CA LYS A 91 0.17 -1.59 11.07
C LYS A 91 -0.02 -2.32 9.76
N THR A 92 -1.25 -2.67 9.44
CA THR A 92 -1.60 -3.32 8.18
C THR A 92 -2.42 -2.37 7.32
N PHE A 93 -2.15 -2.42 6.01
CA PHE A 93 -2.76 -1.59 4.99
C PHE A 93 -3.32 -2.49 3.91
N THR A 94 -4.56 -2.26 3.51
CA THR A 94 -5.10 -2.86 2.28
C THR A 94 -4.97 -1.86 1.12
N PRO A 95 -4.86 -2.32 -0.13
CA PRO A 95 -4.79 -1.43 -1.28
C PRO A 95 -6.05 -0.57 -1.40
N GLY A 96 -5.86 0.69 -1.79
CA GLY A 96 -6.95 1.59 -2.14
C GLY A 96 -7.58 1.24 -3.48
N THR A 97 -8.70 1.90 -3.81
CA THR A 97 -9.48 1.59 -5.01
C THR A 97 -8.71 1.77 -6.32
N ASN A 98 -7.66 2.60 -6.35
CA ASN A 98 -6.83 2.79 -7.55
C ASN A 98 -5.68 1.79 -7.64
N ASP A 99 -5.33 1.08 -6.58
CA ASP A 99 -4.17 0.20 -6.52
C ASP A 99 -4.56 -1.26 -6.25
N THR A 100 -5.77 -1.66 -6.65
CA THR A 100 -6.26 -3.04 -6.62
C THR A 100 -5.54 -3.92 -7.67
N GLY A 101 -4.26 -4.20 -7.43
CA GLY A 101 -3.48 -5.18 -8.16
C GLY A 101 -3.70 -6.59 -7.63
N ALA A 102 -2.65 -7.42 -7.61
CA ALA A 102 -2.68 -8.73 -6.96
C ALA A 102 -2.50 -8.60 -5.43
N CYS A 103 -1.73 -7.60 -4.97
CA CYS A 103 -1.47 -7.38 -3.56
C CYS A 103 -2.77 -7.25 -2.76
N THR A 104 -2.85 -7.92 -1.61
CA THR A 104 -4.03 -7.88 -0.73
C THR A 104 -3.74 -7.16 0.58
N LEU A 105 -2.48 -7.17 1.03
CA LEU A 105 -2.07 -6.62 2.32
C LEU A 105 -0.63 -6.13 2.30
N GLY A 106 -0.36 -5.00 2.93
CA GLY A 106 0.97 -4.52 3.28
C GLY A 106 1.07 -4.34 4.80
N THR A 107 2.01 -5.00 5.45
CA THR A 107 2.25 -4.88 6.90
C THR A 107 3.52 -4.08 7.13
N VAL A 108 3.39 -2.95 7.81
CA VAL A 108 4.48 -2.06 8.20
C VAL A 108 4.81 -2.28 9.66
N THR A 109 6.09 -2.49 9.93
CA THR A 109 6.67 -2.59 11.27
C THR A 109 7.87 -1.67 11.38
N GLN A 110 8.41 -1.50 12.58
CA GLN A 110 9.60 -0.68 12.78
C GLN A 110 10.84 -1.23 12.03
N THR A 111 10.90 -2.54 11.79
CA THR A 111 12.04 -3.20 11.13
C THR A 111 11.89 -3.36 9.64
N GLY A 112 10.69 -3.13 9.07
CA GLY A 112 10.47 -3.26 7.64
C GLY A 112 9.00 -3.32 7.23
N VAL A 113 8.80 -3.42 5.93
CA VAL A 113 7.48 -3.60 5.30
C VAL A 113 7.43 -4.95 4.61
N THR A 114 6.37 -5.70 4.84
CA THR A 114 6.09 -6.96 4.16
C THR A 114 4.79 -6.85 3.35
N PHE A 115 4.71 -7.58 2.25
CA PHE A 115 3.54 -7.57 1.37
C PHE A 115 3.02 -8.99 1.16
N THR A 116 1.71 -9.14 1.05
CA THR A 116 1.03 -10.43 0.86
C THR A 116 0.08 -10.35 -0.33
N GLY A 117 -0.02 -11.44 -1.08
CA GLY A 117 -0.89 -11.55 -2.26
C GLY A 117 -0.31 -10.93 -3.54
N CYS A 118 0.91 -10.38 -3.47
CA CYS A 118 1.69 -9.97 -4.63
C CYS A 118 2.59 -11.13 -5.11
#